data_AF-A0A0J6G394-F1
#
_entry.id   AF-A0A0J6G394-F1
#
_cell.length_a   1.000
_cell.length_b   1.000
_cell.length_c   1.000
_cell.angle_alpha   90.00
_cell.angle_beta   90.00
_cell.angle_gamma   90.00
#
_symmetry.space_group_name_H-M   'P 1'
#
loop_
_entity.id
_entity.type
_entity.pdbx_description
1 polymer ?
#
loop_
_entity_poly.entity_id
_entity_poly.type
_entity_poly.pdbx_seq_one_letter_code
_entity_poly.pdbx_strand_id
1 'polypeptide(L)'
;MRALAGLAALCGGCTADDATRPVHSLDDPRLRDGSVPGAQLTMLQLYMDPEQLAVLQPGYRAPLAIAGAQRIGEDLLILRLRAQRSSADVRADAPQWGYAVDCRDGAARLLAAGIGVDAGWPSTAPLANIPEPPEADRRSAFALACAHRVDCVFKVPGNRCEQAERTWLERRQAAESPAAAP
;
A
#
# COMPACT_ATOMS: atom_id res chain seq x y z
N MET A 1 -48.34 26.06 35.26
CA MET A 1 -48.64 24.78 34.60
C MET A 1 -47.90 24.72 33.28
N ARG A 2 -47.13 23.63 33.09
CA ARG A 2 -46.56 23.06 31.85
C ARG A 2 -45.52 23.88 31.05
N ALA A 3 -44.26 23.60 31.36
CA ALA A 3 -43.17 23.55 30.39
C ALA A 3 -43.32 22.31 29.48
N LEU A 4 -42.85 22.42 28.23
CA LEU A 4 -42.38 21.33 27.33
C LEU A 4 -41.65 22.05 26.17
N ALA A 5 -40.33 22.23 26.25
CA ALA A 5 -39.32 21.28 25.73
C ALA A 5 -39.61 20.99 24.24
N GLY A 6 -38.94 21.67 23.30
CA GLY A 6 -37.53 21.43 23.03
C GLY A 6 -37.42 20.25 22.07
N LEU A 7 -37.64 20.51 20.77
CA LEU A 7 -37.36 19.55 19.69
C LEU A 7 -35.84 19.34 19.59
N ALA A 8 -35.32 18.47 20.44
CA ALA A 8 -34.04 17.80 20.23
C ALA A 8 -34.28 16.54 19.38
N ALA A 9 -33.20 16.09 18.73
CA ALA A 9 -33.06 14.84 17.98
C ALA A 9 -33.49 14.84 16.50
N LEU A 10 -32.89 15.72 15.70
CA LEU A 10 -32.38 15.30 14.37
C LEU A 10 -30.96 14.74 14.56
N CYS A 11 -30.85 13.62 15.26
CA CYS A 11 -29.68 12.76 15.22
C CYS A 11 -29.83 11.80 14.03
N GLY A 12 -29.84 12.36 12.82
CA GLY A 12 -29.56 11.59 11.61
C GLY A 12 -28.05 11.40 11.56
N GLY A 13 -27.59 10.21 11.94
CA GLY A 13 -26.19 9.89 12.19
C GLY A 13 -25.26 10.38 11.08
N CYS A 14 -24.19 11.07 11.50
CA CYS A 14 -22.98 11.18 10.71
C CYS A 14 -22.45 9.75 10.50
N THR A 15 -22.83 9.08 9.42
CA THR A 15 -21.87 8.19 8.77
C THR A 15 -20.78 9.13 8.28
N ALA A 16 -19.77 9.34 9.12
CA ALA A 16 -18.54 9.94 8.68
C ALA A 16 -18.16 9.22 7.39
N ASP A 17 -17.90 10.01 6.34
CA ASP A 17 -17.61 9.53 5.01
C ASP A 17 -16.36 8.66 5.03
N ASP A 18 -16.51 7.38 5.37
CA ASP A 18 -15.41 6.41 5.54
C ASP A 18 -14.66 6.21 4.20
N ALA A 19 -15.25 6.63 3.08
CA ALA A 19 -14.60 6.71 1.78
C ALA A 19 -13.49 7.80 1.71
N THR A 20 -13.36 8.66 2.73
CA THR A 20 -12.29 9.68 2.78
C THR A 20 -11.18 9.35 3.77
N ARG A 21 -11.38 8.37 4.66
CA ARG A 21 -10.41 8.01 5.70
C ARG A 21 -9.32 7.08 5.18
N PRO A 22 -8.03 7.33 5.47
CA PRO A 22 -6.94 6.42 5.13
C PRO A 22 -7.17 5.00 5.65
N VAL A 23 -6.54 4.01 5.00
CA VAL A 23 -6.52 2.64 5.51
C VAL A 23 -5.54 2.56 6.68
N HIS A 24 -5.96 1.95 7.79
CA HIS A 24 -5.14 1.85 9.02
C HIS A 24 -4.84 0.41 9.46
N SER A 25 -5.49 -0.60 8.84
CA SER A 25 -5.30 -2.01 9.17
C SER A 25 -5.38 -2.90 7.93
N LEU A 26 -4.68 -4.03 7.96
CA LEU A 26 -4.81 -5.12 6.97
C LEU A 26 -6.19 -5.79 6.98
N ASP A 27 -6.97 -5.61 8.06
CA ASP A 27 -8.34 -6.10 8.21
C ASP A 27 -9.40 -5.17 7.63
N ASP A 28 -9.00 -4.03 7.06
CA ASP A 28 -9.92 -3.12 6.43
C ASP A 28 -10.67 -3.81 5.28
N PRO A 29 -12.02 -3.83 5.30
CA PRO A 29 -12.82 -4.55 4.32
C PRO A 29 -12.61 -4.06 2.89
N ARG A 30 -12.24 -2.78 2.71
CA ARG A 30 -11.97 -2.16 1.39
C ARG A 30 -10.79 -2.80 0.66
N LEU A 31 -9.91 -3.50 1.38
CA LEU A 31 -8.80 -4.24 0.78
C LEU A 31 -9.26 -5.53 0.11
N ARG A 32 -10.38 -6.11 0.54
CA ARG A 32 -10.86 -7.40 0.04
C ARG A 32 -11.53 -7.28 -1.32
N ASP A 33 -12.31 -6.22 -1.53
CA ASP A 33 -13.05 -5.97 -2.76
C ASP A 33 -12.36 -4.98 -3.69
N GLY A 34 -11.25 -4.38 -3.24
CA GLY A 34 -10.53 -3.35 -3.98
C GLY A 34 -11.23 -1.99 -3.97
N SER A 35 -12.18 -1.76 -3.05
CA SER A 35 -12.94 -0.50 -2.96
C SER A 35 -12.15 0.64 -2.30
N VAL A 36 -10.82 0.53 -2.17
CA VAL A 36 -10.00 1.64 -1.65
C VAL A 36 -10.14 2.83 -2.59
N PRO A 37 -10.65 3.98 -2.11
CA PRO A 37 -10.93 5.11 -2.98
C PRO A 37 -9.66 5.66 -3.63
N GLY A 38 -9.71 5.93 -4.94
CA GLY A 38 -8.55 6.40 -5.71
C GLY A 38 -7.87 7.65 -5.13
N ALA A 39 -8.61 8.51 -4.44
CA ALA A 39 -8.07 9.69 -3.77
C ALA A 39 -7.05 9.37 -2.65
N GLN A 40 -7.13 8.15 -2.07
CA GLN A 40 -6.25 7.66 -1.02
C GLN A 40 -5.06 6.85 -1.58
N LEU A 41 -5.14 6.42 -2.84
CA LEU A 41 -4.08 5.68 -3.52
C LEU A 41 -2.99 6.67 -3.95
N THR A 42 -1.83 6.59 -3.29
CA THR A 42 -0.62 7.25 -3.78
C THR A 42 0.20 6.23 -4.57
N MET A 43 0.25 6.38 -5.89
CA MET A 43 1.13 5.55 -6.73
C MET A 43 2.59 5.79 -6.34
N LEU A 44 3.30 4.71 -6.02
CA LEU A 44 4.75 4.73 -5.85
C LEU A 44 5.39 4.39 -7.19
N GLN A 45 6.47 5.08 -7.55
CA GLN A 45 7.24 4.79 -8.77
C GLN A 45 8.15 3.57 -8.57
N LEU A 46 7.58 2.48 -8.05
CA LEU A 46 8.25 1.23 -7.77
C LEU A 46 7.80 0.20 -8.81
N TYR A 47 8.40 0.29 -9.99
CA TYR A 47 8.35 -0.75 -11.02
C TYR A 47 9.79 -1.19 -11.23
N MET A 48 10.14 -2.33 -10.66
CA MET A 48 11.54 -2.75 -10.56
C MET A 48 11.67 -4.23 -10.89
N ASP A 49 12.54 -4.52 -11.86
CA ASP A 49 12.95 -5.88 -12.14
C ASP A 49 13.95 -6.40 -11.07
N PRO A 50 14.23 -7.72 -11.02
CA PRO A 50 15.13 -8.29 -10.01
C PRO A 50 16.54 -7.71 -10.02
N GLU A 51 17.04 -7.23 -11.17
CA GLU A 51 18.39 -6.66 -11.29
C GLU A 51 18.43 -5.29 -10.62
N GLN A 52 17.42 -4.46 -10.85
CA GLN A 52 17.25 -3.17 -10.18
C GLN A 52 17.05 -3.34 -8.67
N LEU A 53 16.28 -4.34 -8.25
CA LEU A 53 16.10 -4.67 -6.83
C LEU A 53 17.43 -5.07 -6.18
N ALA A 54 18.28 -5.82 -6.87
CA ALA A 54 19.60 -6.21 -6.37
C ALA A 54 20.60 -5.04 -6.24
N VAL A 55 20.42 -3.96 -7.01
CA VAL A 55 21.19 -2.72 -6.84
C VAL A 55 20.80 -1.99 -5.56
N LEU A 56 19.50 -1.92 -5.24
CA LEU A 56 19.00 -1.23 -4.05
C LEU A 56 19.13 -2.05 -2.77
N GLN A 57 19.04 -3.37 -2.88
CA GLN A 57 19.21 -4.31 -1.78
C GLN A 57 20.30 -5.33 -2.14
N PRO A 58 21.57 -5.08 -1.76
CA PRO A 58 22.65 -6.02 -1.97
C PRO A 58 22.30 -7.38 -1.36
N GLY A 59 22.23 -8.42 -2.21
CA GLY A 59 21.82 -9.76 -1.79
C GLY A 59 20.37 -10.14 -2.14
N TYR A 60 19.60 -9.27 -2.79
CA TYR A 60 18.33 -9.66 -3.38
C TYR A 60 18.55 -10.74 -4.45
N ARG A 61 17.96 -11.93 -4.25
CA ARG A 61 18.10 -13.09 -5.15
C ARG A 61 16.77 -13.73 -5.53
N ALA A 62 15.67 -13.10 -5.13
CA ALA A 62 14.35 -13.64 -5.39
C ALA A 62 14.00 -13.50 -6.89
N PRO A 63 13.35 -14.50 -7.51
CA PRO A 63 12.85 -14.42 -8.87
C PRO A 63 11.53 -13.64 -8.91
N LEU A 64 11.52 -12.45 -8.30
CA LEU A 64 10.34 -11.58 -8.18
C LEU A 64 10.70 -10.17 -8.63
N ALA A 65 9.84 -9.60 -9.47
CA ALA A 65 9.83 -8.17 -9.78
C ALA A 65 8.74 -7.48 -8.96
N ILE A 66 8.95 -6.21 -8.63
CA ILE A 66 7.88 -5.32 -8.19
C ILE A 66 7.20 -4.78 -9.44
N ALA A 67 5.97 -5.24 -9.69
CA ALA A 67 5.16 -4.85 -10.84
C ALA A 67 4.27 -3.62 -10.57
N GLY A 68 4.41 -3.00 -9.40
CA GLY A 68 3.74 -1.78 -8.99
C GLY A 68 3.54 -1.73 -7.48
N ALA A 69 3.49 -0.51 -6.92
CA ALA A 69 3.16 -0.30 -5.52
C ALA A 69 2.31 0.95 -5.35
N GLN A 70 1.41 0.91 -4.37
CA GLN A 70 0.57 2.02 -3.97
C GLN A 70 0.59 2.15 -2.46
N ARG A 71 0.71 3.37 -1.96
CA ARG A 71 0.48 3.65 -0.55
C ARG A 71 -0.99 4.00 -0.33
N ILE A 72 -1.59 3.35 0.65
CA ILE A 72 -3.03 3.39 0.98
C ILE A 72 -3.30 3.89 2.41
N GLY A 73 -2.24 4.02 3.20
CA GLY A 73 -2.23 4.55 4.56
C GLY A 73 -0.85 5.10 4.88
N GLU A 74 -0.63 5.54 6.11
CA GLU A 74 0.69 6.04 6.53
C GLU A 74 1.79 4.97 6.43
N ASP A 75 1.47 3.76 6.87
CA ASP A 75 2.38 2.61 6.88
C ASP A 75 1.84 1.40 6.12
N LEU A 76 0.79 1.58 5.31
CA LEU A 76 0.18 0.50 4.54
C LEU A 76 0.38 0.67 3.04
N LEU A 77 0.83 -0.41 2.41
CA LEU A 77 1.04 -0.50 0.97
C LEU A 77 0.15 -1.58 0.35
N ILE A 78 -0.30 -1.34 -0.87
CA ILE A 78 -0.65 -2.40 -1.82
C ILE A 78 0.56 -2.61 -2.71
N LEU A 79 1.12 -3.82 -2.70
CA LEU A 79 2.28 -4.20 -3.48
C LEU A 79 1.94 -5.30 -4.47
N ARG A 80 2.34 -5.11 -5.72
CA ARG A 80 2.24 -6.12 -6.77
C ARG A 80 3.59 -6.76 -7.03
N LEU A 81 3.62 -8.07 -6.91
CA LEU A 81 4.76 -8.89 -7.27
C LEU A 81 4.46 -9.66 -8.55
N ARG A 82 5.48 -9.86 -9.38
CA ARG A 82 5.44 -10.70 -10.58
C ARG A 82 6.56 -11.71 -10.52
N ALA A 83 6.28 -12.96 -10.91
CA ALA A 83 7.33 -13.94 -11.14
C ALA A 83 8.19 -13.50 -12.32
N GLN A 84 9.46 -13.17 -12.06
CA GLN A 84 10.38 -12.70 -13.08
C GLN A 84 11.80 -12.95 -12.59
N ARG A 85 12.62 -13.64 -13.39
CA ARG A 85 14.00 -13.98 -12.98
C ARG A 85 15.02 -12.91 -13.34
N SER A 86 14.78 -12.16 -14.40
CA SER A 86 15.67 -11.12 -14.92
C SER A 86 14.89 -10.09 -15.73
N SER A 87 15.55 -8.99 -16.09
CA SER A 87 14.98 -7.94 -16.94
C SER A 87 14.58 -8.45 -18.34
N ALA A 88 15.24 -9.52 -18.83
CA ALA A 88 14.96 -10.15 -20.12
C ALA A 88 13.78 -11.16 -20.11
N ASP A 89 13.30 -11.57 -18.93
CA ASP A 89 12.26 -12.60 -18.77
C ASP A 89 10.87 -11.98 -18.51
N VAL A 90 10.54 -10.92 -19.24
CA VAL A 90 9.22 -10.27 -19.12
C VAL A 90 8.19 -11.06 -19.92
N ARG A 91 7.48 -11.94 -19.20
CA ARG A 91 6.44 -12.79 -19.78
C ARG A 91 5.05 -12.25 -19.48
N ALA A 92 4.22 -12.14 -20.51
CA ALA A 92 2.82 -11.72 -20.36
C ALA A 92 2.01 -12.73 -19.52
N ASP A 93 2.39 -14.00 -19.53
CA ASP A 93 1.79 -15.09 -18.77
C ASP A 93 2.51 -15.38 -17.44
N ALA A 94 3.34 -14.44 -16.95
CA ALA A 94 3.94 -14.57 -15.62
C ALA A 94 2.88 -14.49 -14.51
N PRO A 95 2.93 -15.37 -13.50
CA PRO A 95 2.16 -15.22 -12.28
C PRO A 95 2.37 -13.87 -11.60
N GLN A 96 1.29 -13.31 -11.08
CA GLN A 96 1.28 -12.08 -10.31
C GLN A 96 0.50 -12.25 -9.02
N TRP A 97 0.93 -11.51 -8.00
CA TRP A 97 0.32 -11.50 -6.67
C TRP A 97 0.23 -10.07 -6.17
N GLY A 98 -0.92 -9.72 -5.59
CA GLY A 98 -1.16 -8.46 -4.91
C GLY A 98 -1.23 -8.66 -3.41
N TYR A 99 -0.49 -7.86 -2.64
CA TYR A 99 -0.46 -7.92 -1.19
C TYR A 99 -0.83 -6.57 -0.60
N ALA A 100 -1.59 -6.57 0.51
CA ALA A 100 -1.51 -5.49 1.47
C ALA A 100 -0.33 -5.77 2.41
N VAL A 101 0.52 -4.78 2.65
CA VAL A 101 1.71 -4.89 3.49
C VAL A 101 1.69 -3.78 4.53
N ASP A 102 1.85 -4.16 5.80
CA ASP A 102 2.07 -3.25 6.92
C ASP A 102 3.58 -3.05 7.13
N CYS A 103 4.05 -1.83 6.90
CA CYS A 103 5.46 -1.49 6.96
C CYS A 103 6.01 -1.33 8.38
N ARG A 104 5.17 -1.43 9.41
CA ARG A 104 5.61 -1.33 10.81
C ARG A 104 6.26 -2.61 11.29
N ASP A 105 5.67 -3.75 10.94
CA ASP A 105 6.09 -5.09 11.39
C ASP A 105 6.34 -6.07 10.23
N GLY A 106 6.03 -5.67 8.99
CA GLY A 106 6.17 -6.49 7.80
C GLY A 106 5.05 -7.51 7.62
N ALA A 107 3.95 -7.41 8.40
CA ALA A 107 2.78 -8.25 8.21
C ALA A 107 2.19 -8.02 6.81
N ALA A 108 1.68 -9.08 6.19
CA ALA A 108 1.10 -8.99 4.86
C ALA A 108 -0.12 -9.89 4.70
N ARG A 109 -1.02 -9.48 3.81
CA ARG A 109 -2.19 -10.25 3.40
C ARG A 109 -2.24 -10.31 1.88
N LEU A 110 -2.37 -11.52 1.34
CA LEU A 110 -2.65 -11.72 -0.08
C LEU A 110 -4.06 -11.20 -0.41
N LEU A 111 -4.14 -10.32 -1.41
CA LEU A 111 -5.38 -9.71 -1.89
C LEU A 111 -5.77 -10.20 -3.28
N ALA A 112 -4.78 -10.57 -4.10
CA ALA A 112 -4.99 -10.99 -5.47
C ALA A 112 -3.90 -11.97 -5.90
N ALA A 113 -4.26 -12.92 -6.75
CA ALA A 113 -3.32 -13.78 -7.44
C ALA A 113 -3.89 -14.15 -8.80
N GLY A 114 -3.07 -14.20 -9.82
CA GLY A 114 -3.49 -14.62 -11.16
C GLY A 114 -2.35 -14.67 -12.17
N ILE A 115 -2.67 -15.04 -13.40
CA ILE A 115 -1.76 -15.03 -14.55
C ILE A 115 -2.21 -13.92 -15.49
N GLY A 116 -1.27 -13.14 -16.02
CA GLY A 116 -1.59 -12.08 -16.97
C GLY A 116 -1.34 -10.67 -16.43
N VAL A 117 -1.43 -9.69 -17.31
CA VAL A 117 -1.35 -8.28 -16.97
C VAL A 117 -2.45 -7.95 -15.95
N ASP A 118 -2.10 -7.22 -14.88
CA ASP A 118 -3.05 -6.71 -13.87
C ASP A 118 -3.77 -7.73 -12.99
N ALA A 119 -3.43 -9.02 -13.10
CA ALA A 119 -3.98 -10.08 -12.26
C ALA A 119 -3.59 -9.96 -10.76
N GLY A 120 -2.64 -9.09 -10.43
CA GLY A 120 -2.23 -8.76 -9.06
C GLY A 120 -3.02 -7.64 -8.41
N TRP A 121 -4.07 -7.09 -9.03
CA TRP A 121 -4.91 -6.07 -8.37
C TRP A 121 -6.05 -6.70 -7.56
N PRO A 122 -6.36 -6.15 -6.37
CA PRO A 122 -7.54 -6.55 -5.61
C PRO A 122 -8.80 -6.39 -6.46
N SER A 123 -9.70 -7.37 -6.37
CA SER A 123 -11.00 -7.34 -7.02
C SER A 123 -11.98 -8.19 -6.24
N THR A 124 -13.26 -8.13 -6.59
CA THR A 124 -14.29 -9.01 -6.03
C THR A 124 -14.22 -10.45 -6.56
N ALA A 125 -13.32 -10.73 -7.51
CA ALA A 125 -13.13 -12.08 -8.02
C ALA A 125 -12.52 -12.99 -6.94
N PRO A 126 -12.90 -14.27 -6.89
CA PRO A 126 -12.24 -15.24 -6.02
C PRO A 126 -10.73 -15.30 -6.31
N LEU A 127 -9.92 -15.42 -5.25
CA LEU A 127 -8.48 -15.62 -5.38
C LEU A 127 -8.18 -16.85 -6.26
N ALA A 128 -7.37 -16.67 -7.30
CA ALA A 128 -6.92 -17.79 -8.11
C ALA A 128 -6.03 -18.72 -7.28
N ASN A 129 -6.12 -20.02 -7.53
CA ASN A 129 -5.28 -21.02 -6.89
C ASN A 129 -3.89 -21.04 -7.55
N ILE A 130 -3.08 -20.03 -7.27
CA ILE A 130 -1.68 -19.93 -7.71
C ILE A 130 -0.80 -20.02 -6.47
N PRO A 131 0.20 -20.92 -6.46
CA PRO A 131 1.14 -21.01 -5.34
C PRO A 131 1.79 -19.66 -5.08
N GLU A 132 1.77 -19.20 -3.84
CA GLU A 132 2.51 -18.01 -3.46
C GLU A 132 4.03 -18.27 -3.56
N PRO A 133 4.83 -17.25 -3.88
CA PRO A 133 6.28 -17.37 -3.82
C PRO A 133 6.75 -17.71 -2.39
N PRO A 134 7.98 -18.24 -2.24
CA PRO A 134 8.57 -18.47 -0.92
C PRO A 134 8.49 -17.23 -0.02
N GLU A 135 8.25 -17.43 1.28
CA GLU A 135 8.10 -16.32 2.23
C GLU A 135 9.33 -15.40 2.26
N ALA A 136 10.53 -15.97 2.29
CA ALA A 136 11.78 -15.21 2.29
C ALA A 136 11.92 -14.26 1.09
N ASP A 137 11.46 -14.72 -0.08
CA ASP A 137 11.50 -13.96 -1.33
C ASP A 137 10.53 -12.76 -1.26
N ARG A 138 9.30 -13.02 -0.80
CA ARG A 138 8.26 -11.99 -0.62
C ARG A 138 8.68 -10.93 0.40
N ARG A 139 9.18 -11.37 1.57
CA ARG A 139 9.58 -10.47 2.66
C ARG A 139 10.71 -9.52 2.25
N SER A 140 11.64 -9.99 1.42
CA SER A 140 12.70 -9.11 0.89
C SER A 140 12.11 -8.01 0.00
N ALA A 141 11.18 -8.35 -0.89
CA ALA A 141 10.48 -7.35 -1.71
C ALA A 141 9.61 -6.39 -0.88
N PHE A 142 8.95 -6.90 0.16
CA PHE A 142 8.14 -6.10 1.08
C PHE A 142 8.99 -5.09 1.83
N ALA A 143 10.11 -5.54 2.40
CA ALA A 143 11.03 -4.69 3.13
C ALA A 143 11.55 -3.53 2.25
N LEU A 144 11.93 -3.83 1.01
CA LEU A 144 12.36 -2.80 0.08
C LEU A 144 11.25 -1.80 -0.27
N ALA A 145 10.06 -2.30 -0.64
CA ALA A 145 8.93 -1.41 -0.94
C ALA A 145 8.56 -0.51 0.25
N CYS A 146 8.63 -1.04 1.46
CA CYS A 146 8.39 -0.30 2.70
C CYS A 146 9.48 0.72 3.02
N ALA A 147 10.75 0.42 2.72
CA ALA A 147 11.86 1.36 2.87
C ALA A 147 11.70 2.57 1.94
N HIS A 148 11.19 2.35 0.72
CA HIS A 148 11.00 3.37 -0.30
C HIS A 148 9.55 3.89 -0.39
N ARG A 149 8.73 3.67 0.65
CA ARG A 149 7.29 4.02 0.63
C ARG A 149 7.00 5.52 0.58
N VAL A 150 8.00 6.34 0.88
CA VAL A 150 7.94 7.81 0.87
C VAL A 150 8.80 8.42 -0.25
N ASP A 151 9.51 7.60 -1.03
CA ASP A 151 10.47 8.09 -2.01
C ASP A 151 9.75 8.68 -3.22
N CYS A 152 9.87 9.98 -3.39
CA CYS A 152 9.25 10.75 -4.46
C CYS A 152 10.18 10.88 -5.67
N VAL A 153 10.59 9.78 -6.31
CA VAL A 153 11.28 9.93 -7.60
C VAL A 153 10.24 10.15 -8.70
N PHE A 154 9.97 11.42 -8.99
CA PHE A 154 10.01 12.09 -10.30
C PHE A 154 9.26 13.43 -10.17
N LYS A 155 10.02 14.52 -10.33
CA LYS A 155 9.61 15.92 -10.16
C LYS A 155 8.37 16.26 -10.99
N VAL A 156 7.19 16.26 -10.36
CA VAL A 156 5.96 16.82 -10.94
C VAL A 156 5.43 17.84 -9.93
N PRO A 157 5.36 19.14 -10.29
CA PRO A 157 4.82 20.16 -9.40
C PRO A 157 3.40 19.81 -8.95
N GLY A 158 3.18 19.72 -7.63
CA GLY A 158 1.87 19.37 -7.05
C GLY A 158 1.63 17.87 -6.86
N ASN A 159 2.66 17.03 -6.98
CA ASN A 159 2.53 15.60 -6.70
C ASN A 159 2.08 15.37 -5.24
N ARG A 160 1.00 14.62 -5.04
CA ARG A 160 0.49 14.23 -3.72
C ARG A 160 1.52 13.41 -2.93
N CYS A 161 2.43 12.71 -3.62
CA CYS A 161 3.53 12.00 -3.00
C CYS A 161 4.49 12.96 -2.28
N GLU A 162 4.90 14.07 -2.92
CA GLU A 162 5.80 15.08 -2.32
C GLU A 162 5.15 15.83 -1.13
N GLN A 163 3.83 16.03 -1.17
CA GLN A 163 3.11 16.61 -0.02
C GLN A 163 3.06 15.63 1.16
N ALA A 164 2.88 14.35 0.86
CA ALA A 164 2.81 13.33 1.88
C ALA A 164 4.19 13.01 2.49
N GLU A 165 5.26 13.01 1.70
CA GLU A 165 6.63 12.90 2.19
C GLU A 165 6.95 14.04 3.17
N ARG A 166 6.61 15.28 2.80
CA ARG A 166 6.78 16.45 3.67
C ARG A 166 6.01 16.34 4.97
N THR A 167 4.73 15.96 4.90
CA THR A 167 3.89 15.75 6.08
C THR A 167 4.45 14.64 6.98
N TRP A 168 4.97 13.56 6.38
CA TRP A 168 5.57 12.46 7.12
C TRP A 168 6.87 12.88 7.82
N LEU A 169 7.75 13.63 7.12
CA LEU A 169 8.97 14.18 7.71
C LEU A 169 8.66 15.13 8.88
N GLU A 170 7.66 16.01 8.72
CA GLU A 170 7.19 16.92 9.78
C GLU A 170 6.70 16.14 11.01
N ARG A 171 5.90 15.08 10.81
CA ARG A 171 5.42 14.23 11.91
C ARG A 171 6.55 13.47 12.61
N ARG A 172 7.50 12.93 11.84
CA ARG A 172 8.67 12.24 12.43
C ARG A 172 9.52 13.19 13.27
N GLN A 173 9.81 14.38 12.76
CA GLN A 173 10.56 15.39 13.50
C GLN A 173 9.82 15.81 14.78
N ALA A 174 8.50 15.95 14.73
CA ALA A 174 7.68 16.24 15.91
C ALA A 174 7.69 15.07 16.93
N ALA A 175 7.75 13.82 16.48
CA ALA A 175 7.85 12.65 17.36
C ALA A 175 9.25 12.51 17.99
N GLU A 176 10.29 12.94 17.30
CA GLU A 176 11.70 12.89 17.76
C GLU A 176 12.07 14.08 18.65
N SER A 177 11.32 15.19 18.56
CA SER A 177 11.42 16.34 19.47
C SER A 177 10.18 16.43 20.36
N PRO A 178 10.08 15.64 21.45
CA PRO A 178 9.05 15.90 22.44
C PRO A 178 9.30 17.31 22.98
N ALA A 179 8.34 18.20 22.75
CA ALA A 179 8.40 19.57 23.25
C ALA A 179 8.81 19.53 24.72
N ALA A 180 9.92 20.19 25.06
CA ALA A 180 10.26 20.47 26.45
C ALA A 180 9.05 21.21 27.02
N ALA A 181 8.30 20.54 27.89
CA ALA A 181 7.12 21.12 28.52
C ALA A 181 7.56 22.35 29.33
N PRO A 182 6.78 23.45 29.27
CA PRO A 182 7.06 24.66 30.05
C PRO A 182 6.97 24.41 31.57
#